data_AF-A0A2T5J3I4-F1
#
_entry.id   AF-A0A2T5J3I4-F1
#
_cell.length_a   1.000
_cell.length_b   1.000
_cell.length_c   1.000
_cell.angle_alpha   90.00
_cell.angle_beta   90.00
_cell.angle_gamma   90.00
#
_symmetry.space_group_name_H-M   'P 1'
#
loop_
_entity.id
_entity.type
_entity.pdbx_description
1 polymer ?
#
loop_
_entity_poly.entity_id
_entity_poly.type
_entity_poly.pdbx_seq_one_letter_code
_entity_poly.pdbx_strand_id
1 'polypeptide(L)' 'MLSCQDLVIKADSYLANELTPWQQAQFRLHLAVCRNCRRYLKTLRLTQEVSKQIPLPIREFDVEAIVKRIQQDC' A
#
# COMPACT_ATOMS: atom_id res chain seq x y z
N MET A 1 -9.17 12.67 -16.05
CA MET A 1 -9.76 12.43 -14.71
C MET A 1 -9.26 11.09 -14.22
N LEU A 2 -8.66 11.04 -13.03
CA LEU A 2 -8.26 9.77 -12.41
C LEU A 2 -9.54 9.07 -11.94
N SER A 3 -9.74 7.79 -12.27
CA SER A 3 -10.93 7.06 -11.82
C SER A 3 -10.77 6.61 -10.36
N CYS A 4 -11.89 6.34 -9.69
CA CYS A 4 -11.86 5.77 -8.34
C CYS A 4 -11.12 4.42 -8.29
N GLN A 5 -11.20 3.62 -9.36
CA GLN A 5 -10.52 2.34 -9.49
C GLN A 5 -9.00 2.53 -9.60
N ASP A 6 -8.55 3.44 -10.47
CA ASP A 6 -7.12 3.76 -10.62
C ASP A 6 -6.52 4.25 -9.29
N LEU A 7 -7.30 5.01 -8.53
CA LEU A 7 -6.90 5.48 -7.21
C LEU A 7 -6.66 4.31 -6.26
N VAL A 8 -7.56 3.35 -6.20
CA VAL A 8 -7.46 2.16 -5.34
C VAL A 8 -6.25 1.32 -5.73
N ILE A 9 -6.03 1.08 -7.02
CA ILE A 9 -4.90 0.30 -7.53
C ILE A 9 -3.56 0.94 -7.14
N LYS A 10 -3.48 2.27 -7.19
CA LYS A 10 -2.25 3.03 -6.90
C LYS A 10 -2.22 3.62 -5.47
N ALA A 11 -3.17 3.24 -4.61
CA ALA A 11 -3.31 3.84 -3.28
C ALA A 11 -2.11 3.52 -2.39
N ASP A 12 -1.57 2.31 -2.49
CA ASP A 12 -0.42 1.88 -1.71
C ASP A 12 0.84 2.68 -2.09
N SER A 13 1.18 2.74 -3.37
CA SER A 13 2.28 3.57 -3.89
C SER A 13 2.10 5.07 -3.55
N TYR A 14 0.85 5.55 -3.50
CA TYR A 14 0.57 6.92 -3.05
C TYR A 14 0.91 7.13 -1.56
N LEU A 15 0.58 6.15 -0.70
CA LEU A 15 0.92 6.19 0.73
C LEU A 15 2.42 6.00 0.98
N ALA A 16 3.09 5.22 0.14
CA ALA A 16 4.54 5.00 0.15
C ALA A 16 5.36 6.15 -0.47
N ASN A 17 4.72 7.20 -1.02
CA ASN A 17 5.35 8.30 -1.74
C ASN A 17 6.17 7.88 -2.98
N GLU A 18 5.85 6.74 -3.61
CA GLU A 18 6.55 6.21 -4.79
C GLU A 18 6.00 6.75 -6.12
N LEU A 19 4.93 7.55 -6.07
CA LEU A 19 4.31 8.13 -7.26
C LEU A 19 5.07 9.36 -7.77
N THR A 20 5.04 9.55 -9.09
CA THR A 20 5.63 10.74 -9.72
C THR A 20 4.90 12.03 -9.28
N PRO A 21 5.56 13.20 -9.32
CA PRO A 21 4.95 14.47 -8.89
C PRO A 21 3.63 14.79 -9.59
N TRP A 22 3.53 14.41 -10.87
CA TRP A 22 2.32 14.56 -11.66
C TRP A 22 1.17 13.66 -11.17
N GLN A 23 1.46 12.39 -10.90
CA GLN A 23 0.48 11.44 -10.36
C GLN A 23 -0.02 11.88 -8.97
N GLN A 24 0.88 12.41 -8.13
CA GLN A 24 0.47 12.97 -6.84
C GLN A 24 -0.49 14.16 -7.01
N ALA A 25 -0.27 15.03 -7.99
CA ALA A 25 -1.17 16.15 -8.25
C ALA A 25 -2.56 15.68 -8.71
N GLN A 26 -2.62 14.66 -9.58
CA GLN A 26 -3.88 14.06 -10.01
C GLN A 26 -4.65 13.41 -8.85
N PHE A 27 -3.94 12.73 -7.94
CA PHE A 27 -4.51 12.19 -6.71
C PHE A 27 -5.08 13.29 -5.82
N ARG A 28 -4.33 14.37 -5.58
CA ARG A 28 -4.80 15.53 -4.79
C ARG A 28 -6.07 16.14 -5.37
N LEU A 29 -6.11 16.33 -6.69
CA LEU A 29 -7.29 16.84 -7.40
C LEU A 29 -8.49 15.90 -7.23
N HIS A 30 -8.32 14.59 -7.45
CA HIS A 30 -9.40 13.62 -7.32
C HIS A 30 -9.93 13.58 -5.88
N LEU A 31 -9.05 13.57 -4.88
CA LEU A 31 -9.44 13.55 -3.46
C LEU A 31 -10.15 14.84 -3.03
N ALA A 32 -9.88 15.97 -3.69
CA ALA A 32 -10.61 17.23 -3.48
C ALA A 32 -12.10 17.09 -3.82
N VAL A 33 -12.43 16.32 -4.86
CA VAL A 33 -13.79 16.17 -5.39
C VAL A 33 -14.51 14.92 -4.85
N CYS A 34 -13.80 13.78 -4.77
CA CYS A 34 -14.40 12.50 -4.39
C CYS A 34 -14.27 12.22 -2.90
N ARG A 35 -15.38 12.37 -2.17
CA ARG A 35 -15.41 12.10 -0.72
C ARG A 35 -15.26 10.61 -0.37
N ASN A 36 -15.66 9.72 -1.28
CA ASN A 36 -15.58 8.27 -1.04
C ASN A 36 -14.12 7.78 -1.05
N CYS A 37 -13.33 8.21 -2.04
CA CYS A 37 -11.90 7.91 -2.10
C CYS A 37 -11.13 8.52 -0.91
N ARG A 38 -11.55 9.68 -0.42
CA ARG A 38 -10.97 10.27 0.80
C ARG A 38 -11.20 9.41 2.04
N ARG A 39 -12.42 8.86 2.21
CA ARG A 39 -12.74 7.93 3.30
C ARG A 39 -11.94 6.64 3.16
N TYR A 40 -11.88 6.08 1.95
CA TYR A 40 -11.10 4.88 1.65
C TYR A 40 -9.63 5.05 2.07
N LEU A 41 -8.96 6.12 1.64
CA LEU A 41 -7.57 6.37 2.04
C LEU A 41 -7.39 6.54 3.55
N LYS A 42 -8.34 7.18 4.23
CA LYS A 42 -8.29 7.30 5.69
C LYS A 42 -8.34 5.93 6.36
N THR A 43 -9.24 5.06 5.92
CA THR A 43 -9.33 3.68 6.42
C THR A 43 -8.06 2.89 6.10
N LEU A 44 -7.55 2.97 4.86
CA LEU A 44 -6.34 2.27 4.46
C LEU A 44 -5.13 2.67 5.31
N ARG A 45 -4.96 3.98 5.59
CA ARG A 45 -3.92 4.48 6.50
C ARG A 45 -4.07 3.90 7.90
N LEU A 46 -5.28 3.89 8.46
CA LEU A 46 -5.53 3.30 9.77
C LEU A 46 -5.18 1.81 9.80
N THR A 47 -5.56 1.06 8.75
CA THR A 47 -5.20 -0.36 8.63
C THR A 47 -3.68 -0.55 8.59
N GLN A 48 -2.94 0.26 7.83
CA GLN A 48 -1.48 0.19 7.79
C GLN A 48 -0.85 0.49 9.17
N GLU A 49 -1.31 1.53 9.85
CA GLU A 49 -0.79 1.90 11.17
C GLU A 49 -1.09 0.85 12.24
N VAL A 50 -2.31 0.32 12.26
CA VAL A 50 -2.67 -0.80 13.16
C VAL A 50 -1.82 -2.03 12.83
N SER A 51 -1.65 -2.35 11.54
CA SER A 51 -0.86 -3.51 11.13
C SER A 51 0.61 -3.42 11.56
N LYS A 52 1.20 -2.22 11.57
CA LYS A 52 2.57 -1.99 12.06
C LYS A 52 2.70 -2.18 13.57
N GLN A 53 1.62 -1.97 14.31
CA GLN A 53 1.59 -2.10 15.78
C GLN A 53 1.33 -3.53 16.25
N ILE A 54 0.91 -4.43 15.36
CA ILE A 54 0.75 -5.84 15.70
C ILE A 54 2.17 -6.41 15.92
N PRO A 55 2.51 -6.84 17.15
CA PRO A 55 3.77 -7.52 17.39
C PRO A 55 3.66 -8.88 16.71
N LEU A 56 4.29 -8.99 15.54
CA LEU A 56 4.49 -10.28 14.92
C LEU A 56 5.47 -11.05 15.80
N PRO A 57 5.15 -12.28 16.21
CA PRO A 57 6.13 -13.10 16.92
C PRO A 57 7.39 -13.14 16.03
N ILE A 58 8.53 -12.78 16.61
CA ILE A 58 9.83 -12.92 15.95
C ILE A 58 9.99 -14.41 15.71
N ARG A 59 9.62 -14.85 14.52
CA ARG A 59 9.96 -16.17 14.03
C ARG A 59 11.39 -16.02 13.57
N GLU A 60 12.30 -16.74 14.21
CA GLU A 60 13.63 -17.01 13.64
C GLU A 60 13.40 -17.78 12.35
N PHE A 61 13.20 -17.04 11.26
CA PHE A 61 13.14 -17.60 9.94
C PHE A 61 14.58 -17.83 9.51
N ASP A 62 14.97 -19.10 9.40
CA ASP A 62 16.18 -19.50 8.71
C ASP A 62 16.03 -19.06 7.24
N VAL A 63 16.71 -17.96 6.91
CA VAL A 63 16.66 -17.33 5.59
C VAL A 63 17.20 -18.31 4.55
N GLU A 64 18.23 -19.08 4.89
CA GLU A 64 18.81 -20.13 4.06
C GLU A 64 17.81 -21.25 3.77
N ALA A 65 16.99 -21.66 4.74
CA ALA A 65 15.94 -22.66 4.55
C ALA A 65 14.82 -22.18 3.61
N ILE A 66 14.48 -20.88 3.66
CA ILE A 66 13.48 -20.28 2.75
C ILE A 66 14.03 -20.21 1.32
N VAL A 67 15.28 -19.75 1.15
CA VAL A 67 15.92 -19.67 -0.18
C VAL A 67 16.01 -21.04 -0.83
N LYS A 68 16.36 -22.09 -0.07
CA LYS A 68 16.40 -23.46 -0.59
C LYS A 68 15.05 -23.93 -1.11
N ARG A 69 13.94 -23.60 -0.44
CA ARG A 69 12.58 -23.96 -0.90
C ARG A 69 12.20 -23.24 -2.18
N ILE A 70 12.45 -21.94 -2.28
CA ILE A 70 12.16 -21.15 -3.49
C ILE A 70 12.95 -21.70 -4.70
N GLN A 71 14.19 -22.16 -4.49
CA GLN A 71 15.01 -22.75 -5.54
C GLN A 71 14.59 -24.19 -5.92
N GLN A 72 13.89 -24.91 -5.05
CA GLN A 72 13.40 -26.26 -5.31
C GLN A 72 12.08 -26.28 -6.10
N ASP A 73 11.32 -25.19 -6.05
CA ASP A 73 10.04 -25.02 -6.77
C ASP A 73 10.19 -24.33 -8.15
N CYS A 74 11.42 -24.09 -8.60
CA CYS A 74 11.79 -23.65 -9.97
C CYS A 74 12.33 -24.82 -10.79
#